data_AF-A0A1G2HUG1-F1
#
_entry.id   AF-A0A1G2HUG1-F1
#
_cell.length_a   1.000
_cell.length_b   1.000
_cell.length_c   1.000
_cell.angle_alpha   90.00
_cell.angle_beta   90.00
_cell.angle_gamma   90.00
#
_symmetry.space_group_name_H-M   'P 1'
#
loop_
_entity.id
_entity.type
_entity.pdbx_description
1 polymer ?
#
loop_
_entity_poly.entity_id
_entity_poly.type
_entity_poly.pdbx_seq_one_letter_code
_entity_poly.pdbx_strand_id
1 'polypeptide(L)'
;MHLFKNFINTITTQEKKPIIYSVLFLAISFCIVGFFNKTLAVGLLLLLFLTVATLFIIFKTIGYDKNTYIIFLIALLVHFGAVLFIYYGHFKPFGGGADFEGYNQIGIEIAHRFGNGNFSLEGLYTDHFFPILIGILYLLTLPSMIVGQLFVVWLAAISILLVYLIAQELGATKKAAFLASLIVIVYPSYLYFGSILLKDTVVTPLALAGLLLTIKMAKKFSWIKFLVFFIILTSLINLRFYVGYALMFSFIFSWPLLSAFSPKKKIIYWLIMVVLLGFSPQFVDNGYYASSSFKKFLTPKNITYYREILYSNSPESPLNTKPSEPQVVASLPVDQKPIIAEPTVTQPSQPVNPKPVIPVAPQPTTSEPTIAQPNTSQPNQSSSEEFGGSASTFFLETGFTKGALVFLKNSSQSFIYSLLGPFPWQFQYKRQMVGLVETIPWYILILASFYSCARFIRKNGVLRFLKLYKFSLPLLLFSVLVLGALSLFINNYGIIARIRVPVFICLALTMCVVFDTGLENYYLELRNAFRRFSLNSRTKI
;
A
#
# COMPACT_ATOMS: atom_id res chain seq x y z
N MET A 1 -52.29 -7.22 4.62
CA MET A 1 -52.90 -6.02 3.98
C MET A 1 -52.69 -4.73 4.79
N HIS A 2 -53.10 -4.63 6.07
CA HIS A 2 -53.06 -3.37 6.83
C HIS A 2 -51.66 -2.71 6.94
N LEU A 3 -50.60 -3.50 7.13
CA LEU A 3 -49.21 -3.01 7.13
C LEU A 3 -48.81 -2.35 5.80
N PHE A 4 -49.28 -2.88 4.67
CA PHE A 4 -48.98 -2.34 3.33
C PHE A 4 -49.71 -1.00 3.09
N LYS A 5 -50.96 -0.87 3.58
CA LYS A 5 -51.67 0.41 3.61
C LYS A 5 -50.92 1.44 4.48
N ASN A 6 -50.47 1.08 5.68
CA ASN A 6 -49.72 1.98 6.56
C ASN A 6 -48.36 2.39 5.95
N PHE A 7 -47.67 1.47 5.28
CA PHE A 7 -46.43 1.75 4.55
C PHE A 7 -46.65 2.78 3.43
N ILE A 8 -47.65 2.57 2.57
CA ILE A 8 -48.01 3.53 1.51
C ILE A 8 -48.43 4.88 2.10
N ASN A 9 -49.25 4.91 3.16
CA ASN A 9 -49.70 6.16 3.77
C ASN A 9 -48.56 6.94 4.45
N THR A 10 -47.53 6.25 4.94
CA THR A 10 -46.29 6.86 5.48
C THR A 10 -45.44 7.47 4.35
N ILE A 11 -45.48 6.86 3.17
CA ILE A 11 -44.75 7.24 1.95
C ILE A 11 -45.39 8.44 1.23
N THR A 12 -46.71 8.61 1.28
CA THR A 12 -47.40 9.73 0.58
C THR A 12 -47.21 11.13 1.22
N THR A 13 -46.54 11.24 2.37
CA THR A 13 -46.22 12.54 3.00
C THR A 13 -45.31 13.39 2.10
N GLN A 14 -45.68 14.66 1.85
CA GLN A 14 -45.00 15.49 0.84
C GLN A 14 -43.49 15.64 1.08
N GLU A 15 -43.07 15.78 2.33
CA GLU A 15 -41.67 15.94 2.74
C GLU A 15 -40.77 14.76 2.33
N LYS A 16 -41.35 13.55 2.18
CA LYS A 16 -40.60 12.32 1.88
C LYS A 16 -40.54 12.00 0.39
N LYS A 17 -41.36 12.65 -0.45
CA LYS A 17 -41.34 12.51 -1.91
C LYS A 17 -39.93 12.57 -2.52
N PRO A 18 -39.05 13.55 -2.22
CA PRO A 18 -37.70 13.57 -2.79
C PRO A 18 -36.87 12.34 -2.41
N ILE A 19 -36.99 11.82 -1.18
CA ILE A 19 -36.31 10.59 -0.74
C ILE A 19 -36.81 9.38 -1.55
N ILE A 20 -38.12 9.27 -1.75
CA ILE A 20 -38.73 8.19 -2.52
C ILE A 20 -38.29 8.23 -3.98
N TYR A 21 -38.28 9.41 -4.61
CA TYR A 21 -37.77 9.57 -5.96
C TYR A 21 -36.27 9.27 -6.06
N SER A 22 -35.45 9.64 -5.08
CA SER A 22 -34.03 9.28 -5.03
C SER A 22 -33.82 7.77 -4.90
N VAL A 23 -34.58 7.08 -4.04
CA VAL A 23 -34.51 5.62 -3.87
C VAL A 23 -34.99 4.90 -5.14
N LEU A 24 -36.09 5.37 -5.75
CA LEU A 24 -36.61 4.81 -7.00
C LEU A 24 -35.63 5.02 -8.17
N PHE A 25 -35.06 6.22 -8.30
CA PHE A 25 -34.03 6.52 -9.31
C PHE A 25 -32.79 5.66 -9.13
N LEU A 26 -32.32 5.47 -7.90
CA LEU A 26 -31.17 4.63 -7.59
C LEU A 26 -31.46 3.14 -7.89
N ALA A 27 -32.66 2.65 -7.55
CA ALA A 27 -33.09 1.29 -7.87
C ALA A 27 -33.22 1.07 -9.38
N ILE A 28 -33.84 1.99 -10.12
CA ILE A 28 -33.94 1.95 -11.59
C ILE A 28 -32.55 1.99 -12.22
N SER A 29 -31.66 2.88 -11.77
CA SER A 29 -30.27 2.94 -12.24
C SER A 29 -29.52 1.63 -11.98
N PHE A 30 -29.71 1.01 -10.81
CA PHE A 30 -29.14 -0.30 -10.50
C PHE A 30 -29.69 -1.41 -11.39
N CYS A 31 -31.00 -1.43 -11.68
CA CYS A 31 -31.60 -2.37 -12.62
C CYS A 31 -31.07 -2.19 -14.06
N ILE A 32 -30.94 -0.94 -14.53
CA ILE A 32 -30.39 -0.64 -15.87
C ILE A 32 -28.93 -1.10 -15.96
N VAL A 33 -28.07 -0.74 -14.99
CA VAL A 33 -26.67 -1.18 -15.00
C VAL A 33 -26.56 -2.70 -14.83
N GLY A 34 -27.42 -3.32 -14.01
CA GLY A 34 -27.47 -4.77 -13.81
C GLY A 34 -27.90 -5.56 -15.05
N PHE A 35 -28.74 -4.97 -15.91
CA PHE A 35 -29.12 -5.54 -17.20
C PHE A 35 -27.95 -5.58 -18.19
N PHE A 36 -27.16 -4.50 -18.28
CA PHE A 36 -25.99 -4.44 -19.18
C PHE A 36 -24.74 -5.12 -18.61
N ASN A 37 -24.49 -5.04 -17.30
CA ASN A 37 -23.32 -5.61 -16.65
C ASN A 37 -23.57 -5.92 -15.16
N LYS A 38 -23.84 -7.21 -14.88
CA LYS A 38 -24.10 -7.74 -13.53
C LYS A 38 -22.94 -7.54 -12.54
N THR A 39 -21.68 -7.64 -12.96
CA THR A 39 -20.53 -7.50 -12.04
C THR A 39 -20.26 -6.04 -11.69
N LEU A 40 -20.43 -5.12 -12.66
CA LEU A 40 -20.41 -3.69 -12.40
C LEU A 40 -21.52 -3.26 -11.43
N ALA A 41 -22.74 -3.79 -11.59
CA ALA A 41 -23.85 -3.50 -10.69
C ALA A 41 -23.57 -3.95 -9.24
N VAL A 42 -23.09 -5.19 -9.04
CA VAL A 42 -22.70 -5.68 -7.70
C VAL A 42 -21.56 -4.86 -7.10
N GLY A 43 -20.56 -4.47 -7.89
CA GLY A 43 -19.48 -3.60 -7.44
C GLY A 43 -19.95 -2.19 -7.06
N LEU A 44 -20.96 -1.65 -7.77
CA LEU A 44 -21.60 -0.37 -7.42
C LEU A 44 -22.42 -0.46 -6.13
N LEU A 45 -23.14 -1.56 -5.90
CA LEU A 45 -23.88 -1.79 -4.65
C LEU A 45 -22.93 -1.89 -3.44
N LEU A 46 -21.82 -2.60 -3.60
CA LEU A 46 -20.73 -2.65 -2.62
C LEU A 46 -20.16 -1.25 -2.34
N LEU A 47 -19.82 -0.50 -3.40
CA LEU A 47 -19.26 0.85 -3.28
C LEU A 47 -20.24 1.80 -2.58
N LEU A 48 -21.53 1.73 -2.90
CA LEU A 48 -22.59 2.50 -2.24
C LEU A 48 -22.70 2.15 -0.75
N PHE A 49 -22.74 0.86 -0.40
CA PHE A 49 -22.80 0.39 0.99
C PHE A 49 -21.61 0.91 1.81
N LEU A 50 -20.39 0.74 1.30
CA LEU A 50 -19.17 1.22 1.93
C LEU A 50 -19.15 2.76 2.06
N THR A 51 -19.66 3.47 1.05
CA THR A 51 -19.81 4.94 1.07
C THR A 51 -20.78 5.38 2.17
N VAL A 52 -21.98 4.80 2.24
CA VAL A 52 -22.99 5.13 3.27
C VAL A 52 -22.47 4.82 4.67
N ALA A 53 -21.85 3.65 4.87
CA ALA A 53 -21.23 3.28 6.14
C ALA A 53 -20.13 4.28 6.55
N THR A 54 -19.30 4.72 5.60
CA THR A 54 -18.23 5.71 5.85
C THR A 54 -18.82 7.07 6.24
N LEU A 55 -19.82 7.56 5.50
CA LEU A 55 -20.47 8.84 5.81
C LEU A 55 -21.15 8.82 7.18
N PHE A 56 -21.78 7.70 7.56
CA PHE A 56 -22.34 7.51 8.91
C PHE A 56 -21.26 7.50 10.01
N ILE A 57 -20.11 6.88 9.77
CA ILE A 57 -18.97 6.90 10.70
C ILE A 57 -18.41 8.32 10.84
N ILE A 58 -18.25 9.08 9.75
CA ILE A 58 -17.85 10.49 9.79
C ILE A 58 -18.85 11.30 10.62
N PHE A 59 -20.15 11.16 10.36
CA PHE A 59 -21.20 11.85 11.10
C PHE A 59 -21.14 11.56 12.60
N LYS A 60 -20.96 10.29 12.99
CA LYS A 60 -20.91 9.87 14.40
C LYS A 60 -19.60 10.23 15.12
N THR A 61 -18.49 10.42 14.41
CA THR A 61 -17.14 10.61 15.02
C THR A 61 -16.55 12.01 14.89
N ILE A 62 -16.93 12.75 13.85
CA ILE A 62 -16.45 14.10 13.53
C ILE A 62 -17.62 15.11 13.50
N GLY A 63 -18.83 14.64 13.21
CA GLY A 63 -20.01 15.48 13.01
C GLY A 63 -20.22 15.88 11.55
N TYR A 64 -20.95 16.98 11.34
CA TYR A 64 -21.18 17.54 10.00
C TYR A 64 -20.20 18.69 9.70
N ASP A 65 -19.12 18.38 8.98
CA ASP A 65 -18.25 19.37 8.34
C ASP A 65 -18.34 19.24 6.82
N LYS A 66 -19.10 20.12 6.15
CA LYS A 66 -19.41 20.09 4.71
C LYS A 66 -18.20 19.73 3.82
N ASN A 67 -17.03 20.29 4.13
CA ASN A 67 -15.78 20.04 3.38
C ASN A 67 -15.33 18.57 3.44
N THR A 68 -15.48 17.91 4.59
CA THR A 68 -15.13 16.48 4.79
C THR A 68 -15.97 15.56 3.91
N TYR A 69 -17.27 15.86 3.76
CA TYR A 69 -18.19 15.07 2.93
C TYR A 69 -17.92 15.32 1.44
N ILE A 70 -17.74 16.59 1.06
CA ILE A 70 -17.45 16.97 -0.33
C ILE A 70 -16.13 16.38 -0.79
N ILE A 71 -15.04 16.46 -0.02
CA ILE A 71 -13.74 15.96 -0.48
C ILE A 71 -13.72 14.43 -0.62
N PHE A 72 -14.40 13.71 0.26
CA PHE A 72 -14.58 12.26 0.15
C PHE A 72 -15.40 11.87 -1.10
N LEU A 73 -16.51 12.58 -1.38
CA LEU A 73 -17.33 12.32 -2.56
C LEU A 73 -16.63 12.69 -3.88
N ILE A 74 -15.86 13.79 -3.92
CA ILE A 74 -15.05 14.14 -5.10
C ILE A 74 -13.98 13.07 -5.35
N ALA A 75 -13.26 12.63 -4.30
CA ALA A 75 -12.29 11.55 -4.42
C ALA A 75 -12.91 10.25 -4.95
N LEU A 76 -14.08 9.87 -4.41
CA LEU A 76 -14.84 8.71 -4.84
C LEU A 76 -15.19 8.79 -6.33
N LEU A 77 -15.73 9.92 -6.79
CA LEU A 77 -16.13 10.13 -8.19
C LEU A 77 -14.93 10.15 -9.16
N VAL A 78 -13.81 10.79 -8.77
CA VAL A 78 -12.61 10.87 -9.61
C VAL A 78 -11.93 9.51 -9.75
N HIS A 79 -11.75 8.76 -8.65
CA HIS A 79 -11.21 7.40 -8.72
C HIS A 79 -12.18 6.41 -9.39
N PHE A 80 -13.50 6.58 -9.23
CA PHE A 80 -14.49 5.80 -9.98
C PHE A 80 -14.37 6.02 -11.49
N GLY A 81 -14.29 7.28 -11.94
CA GLY A 81 -14.05 7.61 -13.35
C GLY A 81 -12.73 7.03 -13.87
N ALA A 82 -11.66 7.10 -13.07
CA ALA A 82 -10.37 6.49 -13.42
C ALA A 82 -10.44 4.96 -13.53
N VAL A 83 -11.16 4.27 -12.63
CA VAL A 83 -11.39 2.81 -12.73
C VAL A 83 -12.12 2.46 -14.03
N LEU A 84 -13.22 3.14 -14.35
CA LEU A 84 -13.96 2.87 -15.58
C LEU A 84 -13.08 3.11 -16.83
N PHE A 85 -12.32 4.21 -16.86
CA PHE A 85 -11.41 4.52 -17.96
C PHE A 85 -10.29 3.49 -18.12
N ILE A 86 -9.65 3.06 -17.02
CA ILE A 86 -8.57 2.06 -17.06
C ILE A 86 -9.12 0.68 -17.45
N TYR A 87 -10.28 0.28 -16.92
CA TYR A 87 -10.88 -1.03 -17.14
C TYR A 87 -11.38 -1.21 -18.59
N TYR A 88 -12.17 -0.27 -19.10
CA TYR A 88 -12.74 -0.34 -20.45
C TYR A 88 -11.83 0.22 -21.55
N GLY A 89 -10.96 1.17 -21.22
CA GLY A 89 -9.98 1.75 -22.15
C GLY A 89 -8.62 1.02 -22.20
N HIS A 90 -8.46 -0.05 -21.41
CA HIS A 90 -7.23 -0.86 -21.30
C HIS A 90 -5.93 -0.05 -21.09
N PHE A 91 -6.02 1.10 -20.41
CA PHE A 91 -4.93 2.07 -20.30
C PHE A 91 -3.82 1.59 -19.34
N LYS A 92 -2.69 1.11 -19.89
CA LYS A 92 -1.53 0.58 -19.14
C LYS A 92 -0.21 1.36 -19.42
N PRO A 93 -0.10 2.64 -19.04
CA PRO A 93 1.03 3.53 -19.40
C PRO A 93 2.43 3.06 -18.98
N PHE A 94 2.54 2.34 -17.85
CA PHE A 94 3.82 1.88 -17.30
C PHE A 94 4.20 0.43 -17.71
N GLY A 95 3.36 -0.24 -18.51
CA GLY A 95 3.46 -1.68 -18.75
C GLY A 95 3.06 -2.52 -17.52
N GLY A 96 3.24 -3.84 -17.60
CA GLY A 96 3.04 -4.77 -16.48
C GLY A 96 1.57 -5.07 -16.13
N GLY A 97 1.02 -6.10 -16.77
CA GLY A 97 -0.26 -6.73 -16.40
C GLY A 97 -0.04 -8.12 -15.81
N ALA A 98 0.73 -8.21 -14.72
CA ALA A 98 1.01 -9.47 -14.02
C ALA A 98 0.53 -9.40 -12.56
N ASP A 99 0.98 -8.39 -11.80
CA ASP A 99 0.64 -8.23 -10.38
C ASP A 99 -0.88 -8.22 -10.12
N PHE A 100 -1.67 -7.43 -10.86
CA PHE A 100 -3.09 -7.23 -10.55
C PHE A 100 -4.00 -8.28 -11.19
N GLU A 101 -3.68 -8.78 -12.39
CA GLU A 101 -4.30 -9.98 -12.95
C GLU A 101 -4.06 -11.21 -12.05
N GLY A 102 -2.84 -11.39 -11.55
CA GLY A 102 -2.48 -12.47 -10.62
C GLY A 102 -3.18 -12.35 -9.27
N TYR A 103 -3.24 -11.15 -8.67
CA TYR A 103 -4.02 -10.92 -7.46
C TYR A 103 -5.53 -11.16 -7.67
N ASN A 104 -6.07 -10.89 -8.86
CA ASN A 104 -7.43 -11.25 -9.22
C ASN A 104 -7.61 -12.77 -9.32
N GLN A 105 -6.74 -13.48 -10.06
CA GLN A 105 -6.80 -14.94 -10.23
C GLN A 105 -6.72 -15.68 -8.88
N ILE A 106 -5.74 -15.36 -8.05
CA ILE A 106 -5.57 -15.97 -6.72
C ILE A 106 -6.77 -15.63 -5.82
N GLY A 107 -7.32 -14.41 -5.90
CA GLY A 107 -8.55 -14.02 -5.21
C GLY A 107 -9.77 -14.86 -5.63
N ILE A 108 -9.93 -15.14 -6.92
CA ILE A 108 -11.00 -16.02 -7.43
C ILE A 108 -10.83 -17.45 -6.90
N GLU A 109 -9.61 -17.99 -6.89
CA GLU A 109 -9.37 -19.34 -6.38
C GLU A 109 -9.60 -19.45 -4.87
N ILE A 110 -9.16 -18.46 -4.07
CA ILE A 110 -9.45 -18.39 -2.63
C ILE A 110 -10.96 -18.35 -2.38
N ALA A 111 -11.70 -17.54 -3.14
CA ALA A 111 -13.16 -17.46 -3.02
C ALA A 111 -13.84 -18.81 -3.34
N HIS A 112 -13.37 -19.52 -4.37
CA HIS A 112 -13.86 -20.85 -4.73
C HIS A 112 -13.53 -21.90 -3.66
N ARG A 113 -12.28 -21.95 -3.18
CA ARG A 113 -11.84 -22.86 -2.10
C ARG A 113 -12.66 -22.65 -0.83
N PHE A 114 -12.77 -21.39 -0.37
CA PHE A 114 -13.50 -21.04 0.86
C PHE A 114 -15.00 -21.29 0.72
N GLY A 115 -15.59 -21.02 -0.46
CA GLY A 115 -17.00 -21.33 -0.75
C GLY A 115 -17.31 -22.83 -0.70
N ASN A 116 -16.34 -23.68 -1.03
CA ASN A 116 -16.41 -25.13 -0.91
C ASN A 116 -15.95 -25.64 0.48
N GLY A 117 -15.76 -24.76 1.47
CA GLY A 117 -15.33 -25.12 2.84
C GLY A 117 -13.85 -25.47 3.00
N ASN A 118 -13.04 -25.39 1.93
CA ASN A 118 -11.60 -25.61 2.00
C ASN A 118 -10.88 -24.29 2.35
N PHE A 119 -10.43 -24.17 3.60
CA PHE A 119 -9.69 -22.99 4.07
C PHE A 119 -8.16 -23.09 3.86
N SER A 120 -7.65 -24.13 3.18
CA SER A 120 -6.23 -24.27 2.92
C SER A 120 -5.73 -23.31 1.82
N LEU A 121 -4.68 -22.56 2.16
CA LEU A 121 -3.93 -21.71 1.23
C LEU A 121 -2.77 -22.46 0.56
N GLU A 122 -2.63 -23.76 0.79
CA GLU A 122 -1.54 -24.58 0.24
C GLU A 122 -1.58 -24.60 -1.30
N GLY A 123 -0.40 -24.50 -1.93
CA GLY A 123 -0.26 -24.34 -3.37
C GLY A 123 -0.58 -22.94 -3.92
N LEU A 124 -1.00 -21.97 -3.09
CA LEU A 124 -1.25 -20.60 -3.52
C LEU A 124 -0.07 -19.67 -3.21
N TYR A 125 0.18 -18.71 -4.10
CA TYR A 125 1.17 -17.65 -3.86
C TYR A 125 0.61 -16.56 -2.94
N THR A 126 0.74 -16.76 -1.62
CA THR A 126 0.20 -15.85 -0.59
C THR A 126 1.27 -15.25 0.35
N ASP A 127 2.36 -14.72 -0.21
CA ASP A 127 3.43 -13.99 0.50
C ASP A 127 2.95 -12.80 1.38
N HIS A 128 1.69 -12.38 1.24
CA HIS A 128 1.03 -11.32 1.99
C HIS A 128 -0.49 -11.43 1.86
N PHE A 129 -1.25 -10.88 2.82
CA PHE A 129 -2.69 -11.12 2.92
C PHE A 129 -3.59 -10.42 1.87
N PHE A 130 -3.04 -9.67 0.91
CA PHE A 130 -3.87 -8.96 -0.09
C PHE A 130 -4.76 -9.89 -0.95
N PRO A 131 -4.28 -11.01 -1.54
CA PRO A 131 -5.16 -11.92 -2.29
C PRO A 131 -6.23 -12.56 -1.40
N ILE A 132 -5.93 -12.80 -0.12
CA ILE A 132 -6.90 -13.33 0.86
C ILE A 132 -8.02 -12.31 1.11
N LEU A 133 -7.68 -11.02 1.26
CA LEU A 133 -8.67 -9.94 1.37
C LEU A 133 -9.58 -9.86 0.14
N ILE A 134 -9.02 -10.01 -1.06
CA ILE A 134 -9.81 -10.03 -2.31
C ILE A 134 -10.65 -11.31 -2.43
N GLY A 135 -10.14 -12.47 -2.01
CA GLY A 135 -10.91 -13.72 -2.00
C GLY A 135 -12.09 -13.69 -1.02
N ILE A 136 -11.91 -13.13 0.18
CA ILE A 136 -13.01 -12.88 1.13
C ILE A 136 -14.02 -11.88 0.54
N LEU A 137 -13.56 -10.83 -0.15
CA LEU A 137 -14.45 -9.89 -0.83
C LEU A 137 -15.30 -10.58 -1.92
N TYR A 138 -14.67 -11.40 -2.75
CA TYR A 138 -15.33 -12.13 -3.85
C TYR A 138 -16.29 -13.21 -3.34
N LEU A 139 -15.96 -13.90 -2.25
CA LEU A 139 -16.86 -14.83 -1.54
C LEU A 139 -18.15 -14.14 -1.05
N LEU A 140 -18.05 -12.87 -0.62
CA LEU A 140 -19.18 -12.06 -0.16
C LEU A 140 -19.93 -11.31 -1.28
N THR A 141 -19.44 -11.34 -2.53
CA THR A 141 -19.98 -10.52 -3.63
C THR A 141 -20.04 -11.29 -4.95
N LEU A 142 -19.11 -11.05 -5.88
CA LEU A 142 -18.90 -11.84 -7.10
C LEU A 142 -17.40 -11.88 -7.44
N PRO A 143 -16.88 -13.03 -7.92
CA PRO A 143 -15.49 -13.17 -8.36
C PRO A 143 -15.24 -12.40 -9.67
N SER A 144 -14.92 -11.10 -9.60
CA SER A 144 -14.66 -10.27 -10.78
C SER A 144 -13.81 -9.04 -10.48
N MET A 145 -12.79 -8.80 -11.32
CA MET A 145 -11.81 -7.72 -11.17
C MET A 145 -12.44 -6.33 -10.96
N ILE A 146 -13.55 -6.02 -11.64
CA ILE A 146 -14.22 -4.72 -11.50
C ILE A 146 -14.80 -4.52 -10.08
N VAL A 147 -15.25 -5.58 -9.41
CA VAL A 147 -15.72 -5.51 -8.01
C VAL A 147 -14.55 -5.20 -7.07
N GLY A 148 -13.40 -5.85 -7.30
CA GLY A 148 -12.16 -5.57 -6.57
C GLY A 148 -11.65 -4.14 -6.80
N GLN A 149 -11.71 -3.64 -8.03
CA GLN A 149 -11.35 -2.24 -8.34
C GLN A 149 -12.30 -1.23 -7.69
N LEU A 150 -13.60 -1.52 -7.60
CA LEU A 150 -14.56 -0.63 -6.94
C LEU A 150 -14.41 -0.62 -5.41
N PHE A 151 -13.99 -1.73 -4.80
CA PHE A 151 -13.49 -1.74 -3.41
C PHE A 151 -12.22 -0.87 -3.26
N VAL A 152 -11.32 -0.88 -4.24
CA VAL A 152 -10.14 -0.02 -4.29
C VAL A 152 -10.49 1.47 -4.40
N VAL A 153 -11.52 1.87 -5.17
CA VAL A 153 -12.02 3.27 -5.22
C VAL A 153 -12.40 3.77 -3.82
N TRP A 154 -13.05 2.93 -3.01
CA TRP A 154 -13.41 3.28 -1.64
C TRP A 154 -12.15 3.48 -0.77
N LEU A 155 -11.17 2.57 -0.84
CA LEU A 155 -9.87 2.73 -0.14
C LEU A 155 -9.12 4.00 -0.57
N ALA A 156 -9.23 4.37 -1.85
CA ALA A 156 -8.65 5.60 -2.36
C ALA A 156 -9.31 6.84 -1.76
N ALA A 157 -10.65 6.90 -1.77
CA ALA A 157 -11.41 7.98 -1.13
C ALA A 157 -11.15 8.07 0.39
N ILE A 158 -11.00 6.94 1.09
CA ILE A 158 -10.59 6.89 2.51
C ILE A 158 -9.20 7.51 2.71
N SER A 159 -8.26 7.30 1.80
CA SER A 159 -6.92 7.89 1.88
C SER A 159 -6.97 9.41 1.73
N ILE A 160 -7.75 9.95 0.78
CA ILE A 160 -7.95 11.40 0.62
C ILE A 160 -8.64 12.01 1.85
N LEU A 161 -9.62 11.31 2.44
CA LEU A 161 -10.23 11.71 3.71
C LEU A 161 -9.17 11.79 4.83
N LEU A 162 -8.25 10.82 4.89
CA LEU A 162 -7.12 10.86 5.84
C LEU A 162 -6.15 12.02 5.55
N VAL A 163 -5.92 12.39 4.28
CA VAL A 163 -5.14 13.60 3.90
C VAL A 163 -5.76 14.87 4.47
N TYR A 164 -7.07 15.08 4.29
CA TYR A 164 -7.79 16.22 4.88
C TYR A 164 -7.66 16.23 6.42
N LEU A 165 -7.86 15.08 7.06
CA LEU A 165 -7.77 14.94 8.51
C LEU A 165 -6.34 15.13 9.06
N ILE A 166 -5.30 14.72 8.34
CA ILE A 166 -3.90 14.97 8.71
C ILE A 166 -3.58 16.47 8.56
N ALA A 167 -4.01 17.12 7.48
CA ALA A 167 -3.81 18.57 7.32
C ALA A 167 -4.49 19.37 8.45
N GLN A 168 -5.73 19.04 8.80
CA GLN A 168 -6.42 19.61 9.97
C GLN A 168 -5.66 19.31 11.28
N GLU A 169 -5.16 18.09 11.48
CA GLU A 169 -4.40 17.71 12.67
C GLU A 169 -2.99 18.35 12.73
N LEU A 170 -2.40 18.75 11.60
CA LEU A 170 -1.19 19.58 11.57
C LEU A 170 -1.46 21.05 11.93
N GLY A 171 -2.73 21.47 11.95
CA GLY A 171 -3.18 22.82 12.30
C GLY A 171 -3.52 23.70 11.09
N ALA A 172 -3.59 23.14 9.88
CA ALA A 172 -3.97 23.89 8.69
C ALA A 172 -5.43 24.36 8.75
N THR A 173 -5.71 25.46 8.08
CA THR A 173 -7.07 25.94 7.80
C THR A 173 -7.85 24.93 6.96
N LYS A 174 -9.18 24.92 7.10
CA LYS A 174 -10.05 24.06 6.27
C LYS A 174 -9.87 24.30 4.76
N LYS A 175 -9.47 25.51 4.35
CA LYS A 175 -9.16 25.84 2.94
C LYS A 175 -7.86 25.17 2.48
N ALA A 176 -6.77 25.30 3.24
CA ALA A 176 -5.51 24.66 2.90
C ALA A 176 -5.60 23.13 2.95
N ALA A 177 -6.31 22.56 3.92
CA ALA A 177 -6.55 21.12 3.99
C ALA A 177 -7.37 20.58 2.81
N PHE A 178 -8.40 21.32 2.37
CA PHE A 178 -9.19 20.97 1.19
C PHE A 178 -8.35 21.04 -0.09
N LEU A 179 -7.54 22.09 -0.26
CA LEU A 179 -6.65 22.25 -1.42
C LEU A 179 -5.57 21.16 -1.46
N ALA A 180 -4.92 20.86 -0.34
CA ALA A 180 -3.94 19.77 -0.24
C ALA A 180 -4.56 18.41 -0.62
N SER A 181 -5.80 18.18 -0.21
CA SER A 181 -6.54 16.96 -0.57
C SER A 181 -6.89 16.91 -2.05
N LEU A 182 -7.27 18.05 -2.65
CA LEU A 182 -7.55 18.15 -4.09
C LEU A 182 -6.30 17.90 -4.94
N ILE A 183 -5.12 18.39 -4.51
CA ILE A 183 -3.84 18.10 -5.15
C ILE A 183 -3.54 16.60 -5.15
N VAL A 184 -3.84 15.88 -4.05
CA VAL A 184 -3.64 14.42 -3.97
C VAL A 184 -4.67 13.64 -4.78
N ILE A 185 -5.91 14.12 -4.93
CA ILE A 185 -6.92 13.50 -5.82
C ILE A 185 -6.41 13.43 -7.28
N VAL A 186 -5.72 14.47 -7.75
CA VAL A 186 -5.24 14.57 -9.14
C VAL A 186 -3.76 14.16 -9.33
N TYR A 187 -3.08 13.70 -8.28
CA TYR A 187 -1.68 13.27 -8.31
C TYR A 187 -1.53 11.99 -9.17
N PRO A 188 -0.82 12.03 -10.34
CA PRO A 188 -0.99 11.01 -11.38
C PRO A 188 -0.69 9.57 -10.97
N SER A 189 0.43 9.27 -10.30
CA SER A 189 0.70 7.92 -9.81
C SER A 189 -0.38 7.42 -8.85
N TYR A 190 -0.98 8.29 -8.04
CA TYR A 190 -2.04 7.86 -7.14
C TYR A 190 -3.38 7.69 -7.83
N LEU A 191 -3.73 8.57 -8.76
CA LEU A 191 -4.92 8.40 -9.59
C LEU A 191 -4.88 7.09 -10.39
N TYR A 192 -3.68 6.68 -10.84
CA TYR A 192 -3.46 5.41 -11.53
C TYR A 192 -3.39 4.19 -10.59
N PHE A 193 -2.37 4.11 -9.72
CA PHE A 193 -2.17 2.94 -8.84
C PHE A 193 -3.24 2.80 -7.74
N GLY A 194 -3.93 3.90 -7.39
CA GLY A 194 -5.11 3.93 -6.53
C GLY A 194 -6.41 3.50 -7.22
N SER A 195 -6.35 3.10 -8.51
CA SER A 195 -7.50 2.69 -9.33
C SER A 195 -7.29 1.30 -9.99
N ILE A 196 -6.30 0.54 -9.51
CA ILE A 196 -5.94 -0.80 -10.00
C ILE A 196 -5.88 -1.75 -8.80
N LEU A 197 -6.19 -3.03 -9.01
CA LEU A 197 -6.25 -4.06 -7.96
C LEU A 197 -4.85 -4.42 -7.42
N LEU A 198 -4.25 -3.53 -6.63
CA LEU A 198 -2.90 -3.64 -6.09
C LEU A 198 -2.89 -3.42 -4.58
N LYS A 199 -2.06 -4.17 -3.84
CA LYS A 199 -1.93 -4.03 -2.37
C LYS A 199 -1.57 -2.63 -1.88
N ASP A 200 -0.94 -1.81 -2.72
CA ASP A 200 -0.59 -0.41 -2.45
C ASP A 200 -1.80 0.47 -2.10
N THR A 201 -2.99 0.09 -2.61
CA THR A 201 -4.29 0.70 -2.31
C THR A 201 -4.71 0.51 -0.85
N VAL A 202 -4.24 -0.56 -0.18
CA VAL A 202 -4.46 -0.87 1.24
C VAL A 202 -3.31 -0.31 2.10
N VAL A 203 -2.07 -0.39 1.60
CA VAL A 203 -0.87 0.16 2.24
C VAL A 203 -1.01 1.68 2.48
N THR A 204 -1.53 2.42 1.49
CA THR A 204 -1.65 3.88 1.55
C THR A 204 -2.57 4.38 2.69
N PRO A 205 -3.84 3.95 2.80
CA PRO A 205 -4.71 4.38 3.89
C PRO A 205 -4.23 3.88 5.26
N LEU A 206 -3.64 2.68 5.35
CA LEU A 206 -3.05 2.19 6.61
C LEU A 206 -1.87 3.07 7.08
N ALA A 207 -0.95 3.42 6.18
CA ALA A 207 0.17 4.31 6.50
C ALA A 207 -0.32 5.70 6.95
N LEU A 208 -1.28 6.29 6.23
CA LEU A 208 -1.86 7.60 6.58
C LEU A 208 -2.64 7.55 7.91
N ALA A 209 -3.41 6.48 8.17
CA ALA A 209 -4.11 6.30 9.44
C ALA A 209 -3.12 6.13 10.61
N GLY A 210 -2.02 5.40 10.41
CA GLY A 210 -0.94 5.27 11.37
C GLY A 210 -0.26 6.60 11.71
N LEU A 211 0.01 7.44 10.70
CA LEU A 211 0.57 8.78 10.91
C LEU A 211 -0.42 9.74 11.58
N LEU A 212 -1.70 9.70 11.20
CA LEU A 212 -2.76 10.46 11.87
C LEU A 212 -2.89 10.08 13.36
N LEU A 213 -2.84 8.78 13.67
CA LEU A 213 -2.82 8.28 15.04
C LEU A 213 -1.53 8.70 15.78
N THR A 214 -0.38 8.69 15.12
CA THR A 214 0.90 9.17 15.68
C THR A 214 0.80 10.63 16.14
N ILE A 215 0.30 11.54 15.30
CA ILE A 215 0.11 12.95 15.65
C ILE A 215 -0.96 13.09 16.76
N LYS A 216 -2.09 12.39 16.63
CA LYS A 216 -3.18 12.40 17.62
C LYS A 216 -2.76 11.86 18.99
N MET A 217 -1.80 10.93 19.05
CA MET A 217 -1.23 10.42 20.30
C MET A 217 -0.18 11.34 20.88
N ALA A 218 0.69 11.95 20.05
CA ALA A 218 1.67 12.93 20.50
C ALA A 218 1.01 14.17 21.16
N LYS A 219 -0.15 14.59 20.65
CA LYS A 219 -0.97 15.65 21.29
C LYS A 219 -1.75 15.18 22.52
N LYS A 220 -2.54 14.10 22.39
CA LYS A 220 -3.37 13.54 23.48
C LYS A 220 -3.34 12.02 23.43
N PHE A 221 -2.44 11.44 24.20
CA PHE A 221 -2.25 9.98 24.29
C PHE A 221 -3.52 9.24 24.73
N SER A 222 -3.63 7.97 24.31
CA SER A 222 -4.65 7.03 24.75
C SER A 222 -4.20 5.61 24.38
N TRP A 223 -4.29 4.67 25.30
CA TRP A 223 -3.94 3.27 25.04
C TRP A 223 -4.81 2.63 23.95
N ILE A 224 -6.07 3.06 23.78
CA ILE A 224 -6.94 2.60 22.69
C ILE A 224 -6.40 3.06 21.33
N LYS A 225 -5.93 4.31 21.22
CA LYS A 225 -5.26 4.80 19.99
C LYS A 225 -3.97 4.03 19.71
N PHE A 226 -3.23 3.66 20.75
CA PHE A 226 -1.99 2.87 20.62
C PHE A 226 -2.28 1.43 20.15
N LEU A 227 -3.31 0.78 20.69
CA LEU A 227 -3.75 -0.55 20.25
C LEU A 227 -4.21 -0.54 18.78
N VAL A 228 -5.01 0.45 18.38
CA VAL A 228 -5.43 0.61 16.97
C VAL A 228 -4.22 0.91 16.06
N PHE A 229 -3.27 1.72 16.51
CA PHE A 229 -2.00 1.96 15.79
C PHE A 229 -1.16 0.67 15.66
N PHE A 230 -1.10 -0.15 16.71
CA PHE A 230 -0.38 -1.43 16.71
C PHE A 230 -0.99 -2.42 15.71
N ILE A 231 -2.32 -2.54 15.67
CA ILE A 231 -3.02 -3.39 14.70
C ILE A 231 -2.74 -2.91 13.27
N ILE A 232 -2.90 -1.61 13.00
CA ILE A 232 -2.61 -0.99 11.70
C ILE A 232 -1.14 -1.23 11.29
N LEU A 233 -0.20 -1.11 12.23
CA LEU A 233 1.21 -1.34 11.99
C LEU A 233 1.50 -2.81 11.61
N THR A 234 0.96 -3.78 12.35
CA THR A 234 1.14 -5.21 12.06
C THR A 234 0.56 -5.56 10.67
N SER A 235 -0.63 -5.06 10.33
CA SER A 235 -1.21 -5.22 8.98
C SER A 235 -0.36 -4.56 7.89
N LEU A 236 0.22 -3.39 8.16
CA LEU A 236 1.09 -2.68 7.22
C LEU A 236 2.43 -3.42 7.00
N ILE A 237 2.98 -4.05 8.04
CA ILE A 237 4.20 -4.88 7.93
C ILE A 237 3.92 -6.12 7.06
N ASN A 238 2.79 -6.81 7.24
CA ASN A 238 2.40 -7.94 6.40
C ASN A 238 2.31 -7.56 4.91
N LEU A 239 1.72 -6.41 4.59
CA LEU A 239 1.51 -5.97 3.20
C LEU A 239 2.80 -5.45 2.54
N ARG A 240 3.57 -4.62 3.25
CA ARG A 240 4.90 -4.10 2.83
C ARG A 240 5.77 -3.79 4.06
N PHE A 241 6.57 -4.78 4.49
CA PHE A 241 7.37 -4.74 5.71
C PHE A 241 8.16 -3.44 5.93
N TYR A 242 8.89 -2.94 4.92
CA TYR A 242 9.68 -1.71 5.03
C TYR A 242 8.83 -0.42 5.21
N VAL A 243 7.58 -0.38 4.70
CA VAL A 243 6.66 0.75 4.95
C VAL A 243 6.15 0.69 6.38
N GLY A 244 5.87 -0.52 6.88
CA GLY A 244 5.59 -0.75 8.29
C GLY A 244 6.76 -0.32 9.20
N TYR A 245 7.99 -0.72 8.89
CA TYR A 245 9.16 -0.35 9.67
C TYR A 245 9.42 1.16 9.65
N ALA A 246 9.24 1.82 8.50
CA ALA A 246 9.30 3.28 8.42
C ALA A 246 8.25 3.98 9.30
N LEU A 247 7.03 3.44 9.39
CA LEU A 247 5.99 3.94 10.29
C LEU A 247 6.36 3.72 11.77
N MET A 248 6.82 2.52 12.11
CA MET A 248 7.26 2.15 13.47
C MET A 248 8.39 3.06 13.96
N PHE A 249 9.46 3.20 13.19
CA PHE A 249 10.60 4.05 13.55
C PHE A 249 10.26 5.54 13.51
N SER A 250 9.39 5.99 12.61
CA SER A 250 8.86 7.37 12.64
C SER A 250 8.13 7.67 13.96
N PHE A 251 7.27 6.75 14.45
CA PHE A 251 6.63 6.89 15.75
C PHE A 251 7.67 6.93 16.89
N ILE A 252 8.61 5.96 16.92
CA ILE A 252 9.62 5.83 17.97
C ILE A 252 10.51 7.06 18.07
N PHE A 253 11.00 7.61 16.95
CA PHE A 253 11.91 8.75 16.95
C PHE A 253 11.19 10.10 17.10
N SER A 254 9.95 10.25 16.62
CA SER A 254 9.20 11.50 16.80
C SER A 254 8.64 11.66 18.22
N TRP A 255 8.31 10.57 18.92
CA TRP A 255 7.65 10.64 20.24
C TRP A 255 8.43 11.41 21.32
N PRO A 256 9.75 11.17 21.57
CA PRO A 256 10.54 11.91 22.56
C PRO A 256 10.61 13.41 22.30
N LEU A 257 10.44 13.84 21.05
CA LEU A 257 10.41 15.24 20.65
C LEU A 257 8.99 15.82 20.82
N LEU A 258 7.96 15.16 20.28
CA LEU A 258 6.64 15.76 20.10
C LEU A 258 5.68 15.63 21.29
N SER A 259 5.77 14.52 22.05
CA SER A 259 4.74 14.14 23.03
C SER A 259 4.52 15.20 24.14
N ALA A 260 3.26 15.41 24.51
CA ALA A 260 2.82 16.45 25.45
C ALA A 260 3.06 16.12 26.94
N PHE A 261 3.59 14.94 27.28
CA PHE A 261 3.88 14.56 28.67
C PHE A 261 5.07 15.34 29.27
N SER A 262 5.08 15.47 30.60
CA SER A 262 6.25 15.94 31.35
C SER A 262 7.44 14.98 31.16
N PRO A 263 8.71 15.46 31.21
CA PRO A 263 9.87 14.68 30.74
C PRO A 263 9.99 13.26 31.34
N LYS A 264 9.80 13.11 32.66
CA LYS A 264 9.83 11.79 33.32
C LYS A 264 8.75 10.84 32.76
N LYS A 265 7.49 11.31 32.66
CA LYS A 265 6.38 10.50 32.10
C LYS A 265 6.58 10.21 30.60
N LYS A 266 7.14 11.17 29.86
CA LYS A 266 7.43 11.04 28.42
C LYS A 266 8.36 9.87 28.12
N ILE A 267 9.43 9.72 28.91
CA ILE A 267 10.41 8.63 28.80
C ILE A 267 9.80 7.28 29.22
N ILE A 268 9.08 7.23 30.34
CA ILE A 268 8.44 5.99 30.82
C ILE A 268 7.45 5.43 29.79
N TYR A 269 6.54 6.27 29.28
CA TYR A 269 5.58 5.84 28.26
C TYR A 269 6.26 5.47 26.94
N TRP A 270 7.33 6.19 26.56
CA TRP A 270 8.12 5.84 25.38
C TRP A 270 8.74 4.46 25.50
N LEU A 271 9.41 4.15 26.62
CA LEU A 271 10.09 2.88 26.84
C LEU A 271 9.10 1.69 26.79
N ILE A 272 7.94 1.82 27.45
CA ILE A 272 6.89 0.79 27.42
C ILE A 272 6.38 0.59 25.98
N MET A 273 6.09 1.67 25.25
CA MET A 273 5.62 1.57 23.87
C MET A 273 6.67 1.03 22.91
N VAL A 274 7.96 1.33 23.12
CA VAL A 274 9.09 0.76 22.37
C VAL A 274 9.13 -0.76 22.55
N VAL A 275 9.11 -1.26 23.79
CA VAL A 275 9.07 -2.70 24.06
C VAL A 275 7.85 -3.37 23.41
N LEU A 276 6.67 -2.77 23.51
CA LEU A 276 5.45 -3.30 22.89
C LEU A 276 5.54 -3.30 21.35
N LEU A 277 6.02 -2.22 20.72
CA LEU A 277 6.12 -2.12 19.25
C LEU A 277 7.07 -3.16 18.65
N GLY A 278 8.10 -3.60 19.39
CA GLY A 278 9.01 -4.65 18.97
C GLY A 278 8.31 -5.99 18.64
N PHE A 279 7.13 -6.26 19.20
CA PHE A 279 6.32 -7.43 18.89
C PHE A 279 5.49 -7.30 17.59
N SER A 280 5.30 -6.09 17.04
CA SER A 280 4.47 -5.91 15.83
C SER A 280 5.05 -6.66 14.60
N PRO A 281 6.36 -6.62 14.31
CA PRO A 281 6.97 -7.49 13.30
C PRO A 281 6.97 -8.98 13.70
N GLN A 282 6.96 -9.30 15.00
CA GLN A 282 6.99 -10.68 15.48
C GLN A 282 5.66 -11.42 15.23
N PHE A 283 4.51 -10.74 15.29
CA PHE A 283 3.20 -11.28 14.93
C PHE A 283 3.04 -11.63 13.43
N VAL A 284 4.05 -11.35 12.60
CA VAL A 284 4.08 -11.63 11.16
C VAL A 284 5.43 -12.24 10.77
N ASP A 285 5.98 -13.10 11.65
CA ASP A 285 7.18 -13.95 11.48
C ASP A 285 8.50 -13.25 11.10
N ASN A 286 8.51 -11.92 11.17
CA ASN A 286 9.69 -11.10 10.88
C ASN A 286 10.65 -10.99 12.08
N GLY A 287 10.28 -11.58 13.23
CA GLY A 287 11.04 -11.60 14.48
C GLY A 287 10.93 -10.29 15.29
N TYR A 288 11.29 -10.33 16.57
CA TYR A 288 11.26 -9.15 17.43
C TYR A 288 12.12 -8.02 16.82
N TYR A 289 11.54 -6.82 16.71
CA TYR A 289 12.14 -5.66 16.03
C TYR A 289 12.63 -5.93 14.59
N ALA A 290 11.95 -6.83 13.86
CA ALA A 290 12.29 -7.23 12.49
C ALA A 290 13.68 -7.89 12.35
N SER A 291 14.22 -8.44 13.43
CA SER A 291 15.57 -9.03 13.48
C SER A 291 15.77 -10.18 12.48
N SER A 292 14.74 -10.97 12.18
CA SER A 292 14.80 -12.01 11.14
C SER A 292 14.81 -11.38 9.73
N SER A 293 13.98 -10.37 9.47
CA SER A 293 14.01 -9.63 8.20
C SER A 293 15.36 -8.98 7.96
N PHE A 294 15.92 -8.30 8.96
CA PHE A 294 17.19 -7.60 8.81
C PHE A 294 18.34 -8.57 8.52
N LYS A 295 18.39 -9.73 9.18
CA LYS A 295 19.32 -10.82 8.84
C LYS A 295 19.10 -11.36 7.42
N LYS A 296 17.85 -11.46 6.95
CA LYS A 296 17.51 -11.94 5.59
C LYS A 296 17.82 -10.92 4.48
N PHE A 297 17.59 -9.62 4.71
CA PHE A 297 17.60 -8.61 3.65
C PHE A 297 18.81 -7.66 3.66
N LEU A 298 19.46 -7.39 4.81
CA LEU A 298 20.56 -6.41 4.89
C LEU A 298 21.96 -7.00 4.65
N THR A 299 22.08 -8.21 4.08
CA THR A 299 23.37 -8.74 3.63
C THR A 299 23.74 -8.14 2.26
N PRO A 300 25.03 -7.82 1.99
CA PRO A 300 25.43 -7.23 0.71
C PRO A 300 24.97 -8.04 -0.50
N LYS A 301 25.12 -9.37 -0.46
CA LYS A 301 24.64 -10.29 -1.52
C LYS A 301 23.16 -10.10 -1.84
N ASN A 302 22.31 -9.95 -0.82
CA ASN A 302 20.87 -9.86 -1.02
C ASN A 302 20.45 -8.45 -1.43
N ILE A 303 21.10 -7.40 -0.92
CA ILE A 303 20.89 -6.01 -1.40
C ILE A 303 21.24 -5.93 -2.90
N THR A 304 22.40 -6.46 -3.31
CA THR A 304 22.81 -6.59 -4.72
C THR A 304 21.79 -7.41 -5.52
N TYR A 305 21.38 -8.60 -5.06
CA TYR A 305 20.38 -9.42 -5.75
C TYR A 305 19.06 -8.69 -5.99
N TYR A 306 18.48 -8.05 -4.97
CA TYR A 306 17.20 -7.33 -5.14
C TYR A 306 17.34 -6.14 -6.10
N ARG A 307 18.42 -5.36 -5.99
CA ARG A 307 18.60 -4.11 -6.71
C ARG A 307 19.16 -4.27 -8.13
N GLU A 308 20.01 -5.26 -8.36
CA GLU A 308 20.77 -5.45 -9.60
C GLU A 308 20.31 -6.66 -10.43
N ILE A 309 19.54 -7.59 -9.83
CA ILE A 309 19.00 -8.76 -10.54
C ILE A 309 17.46 -8.73 -10.52
N LEU A 310 16.80 -8.90 -9.36
CA LEU A 310 15.35 -9.12 -9.30
C LEU A 310 14.53 -7.95 -9.86
N TYR A 311 14.85 -6.72 -9.46
CA TYR A 311 14.19 -5.51 -9.97
C TYR A 311 14.98 -4.84 -11.11
N SER A 312 15.74 -5.63 -11.87
CA SER A 312 16.49 -5.18 -13.04
C SER A 312 16.09 -5.93 -14.32
N ASN A 313 16.66 -5.49 -15.45
CA ASN A 313 16.50 -6.14 -16.75
C ASN A 313 17.58 -7.21 -17.01
N SER A 314 18.27 -7.72 -15.98
CA SER A 314 19.26 -8.79 -16.17
C SER A 314 18.64 -10.00 -16.88
N PRO A 315 19.38 -10.71 -17.75
CA PRO A 315 18.95 -12.03 -18.25
C PRO A 315 18.70 -13.03 -17.12
N GLU A 316 19.37 -12.85 -15.97
CA GLU A 316 19.21 -13.65 -14.74
C GLU A 316 17.97 -13.26 -13.92
N SER A 317 17.22 -12.23 -14.34
CA SER A 317 16.00 -11.83 -13.65
C SER A 317 14.85 -12.79 -13.97
N PRO A 318 14.16 -13.37 -12.96
CA PRO A 318 12.98 -14.22 -13.20
C PRO A 318 11.78 -13.46 -13.79
N LEU A 319 11.87 -12.13 -13.94
CA LEU A 319 10.91 -11.31 -14.69
C LEU A 319 11.16 -11.33 -16.22
N ASN A 320 12.30 -11.83 -16.67
CA ASN A 320 12.71 -11.86 -18.09
C ASN A 320 12.77 -13.28 -18.69
N THR A 321 12.79 -14.34 -17.86
CA THR A 321 12.82 -15.73 -18.33
C THR A 321 11.50 -16.11 -19.01
N LYS A 322 11.51 -16.23 -20.34
CA LYS A 322 10.46 -16.96 -21.09
C LYS A 322 10.37 -18.40 -20.54
N PRO A 323 9.19 -19.04 -20.53
CA PRO A 323 9.10 -20.47 -20.20
C PRO A 323 10.01 -21.28 -21.13
N SER A 324 10.83 -22.16 -20.57
CA SER A 324 11.68 -23.05 -21.35
C SER A 324 10.81 -23.96 -22.22
N GLU A 325 11.06 -23.97 -23.54
CA GLU A 325 10.49 -25.00 -24.40
C GLU A 325 10.97 -26.38 -23.90
N PRO A 326 10.09 -27.37 -23.75
CA PRO A 326 10.50 -28.72 -23.38
C PRO A 326 11.50 -29.26 -24.40
N GLN A 327 12.68 -29.68 -23.95
CA GLN A 327 13.65 -30.34 -24.84
C GLN A 327 12.99 -31.57 -25.46
N VAL A 328 13.04 -31.66 -26.80
CA VAL A 328 12.46 -32.78 -27.56
C VAL A 328 13.29 -34.04 -27.27
N VAL A 329 12.86 -34.80 -26.26
CA VAL A 329 13.34 -36.17 -26.03
C VAL A 329 12.91 -37.00 -27.24
N ALA A 330 13.88 -37.56 -27.95
CA ALA A 330 13.64 -38.29 -29.19
C ALA A 330 12.68 -39.47 -28.97
N SER A 331 11.65 -39.54 -29.81
CA SER A 331 10.64 -40.60 -29.77
C SER A 331 11.23 -41.96 -30.17
N LEU A 332 11.25 -42.92 -29.25
CA LEU A 332 11.34 -44.34 -29.60
C LEU A 332 9.93 -44.88 -29.93
N PRO A 333 9.78 -45.71 -30.97
CA PRO A 333 8.47 -46.20 -31.40
C PRO A 333 7.91 -47.23 -30.42
N VAL A 334 6.62 -47.10 -30.09
CA VAL A 334 5.86 -48.08 -29.30
C VAL A 334 4.98 -48.87 -30.24
N ASP A 335 5.34 -50.12 -30.49
CA ASP A 335 4.46 -51.07 -31.19
C ASP A 335 4.76 -52.51 -30.77
N GLN A 336 3.98 -53.04 -29.81
CA GLN A 336 3.38 -54.40 -29.82
C GLN A 336 2.65 -54.73 -28.51
N LYS A 337 1.73 -55.70 -28.59
CA LYS A 337 0.86 -56.16 -27.49
C LYS A 337 1.52 -57.24 -26.60
N PRO A 338 0.99 -57.49 -25.38
CA PRO A 338 1.65 -58.38 -24.41
C PRO A 338 1.44 -59.87 -24.69
N ILE A 339 2.35 -60.69 -24.16
CA ILE A 339 2.24 -62.16 -24.04
C ILE A 339 2.42 -62.52 -22.56
N ILE A 340 1.69 -63.53 -22.09
CA ILE A 340 1.67 -64.01 -20.70
C ILE A 340 2.46 -65.33 -20.59
N ALA A 341 3.25 -65.49 -19.54
CA ALA A 341 3.83 -66.77 -19.09
C ALA A 341 4.05 -66.75 -17.57
N GLU A 342 4.11 -67.94 -16.94
CA GLU A 342 4.02 -68.15 -15.48
C GLU A 342 5.35 -68.65 -14.83
N PRO A 343 5.43 -68.81 -13.48
CA PRO A 343 6.71 -68.75 -12.74
C PRO A 343 7.31 -70.10 -12.32
N THR A 344 8.56 -70.07 -11.81
CA THR A 344 9.21 -71.21 -11.15
C THR A 344 9.96 -70.80 -9.86
N VAL A 345 9.93 -71.69 -8.86
CA VAL A 345 10.51 -71.59 -7.50
C VAL A 345 12.00 -72.05 -7.54
N THR A 346 12.95 -71.66 -6.66
CA THR A 346 13.23 -72.25 -5.31
C THR A 346 14.41 -71.55 -4.60
N GLN A 347 14.46 -71.65 -3.26
CA GLN A 347 15.53 -71.20 -2.32
C GLN A 347 16.45 -72.40 -1.90
N PRO A 348 17.47 -72.32 -0.98
CA PRO A 348 17.79 -71.36 0.11
C PRO A 348 19.09 -70.53 -0.18
N SER A 349 20.11 -70.17 0.64
CA SER A 349 20.64 -70.59 1.98
C SER A 349 21.42 -69.45 2.71
N GLN A 350 22.17 -69.81 3.77
CA GLN A 350 22.79 -68.95 4.81
C GLN A 350 24.03 -69.67 5.43
N PRO A 351 24.75 -69.16 6.47
CA PRO A 351 25.11 -67.79 6.90
C PRO A 351 26.63 -67.61 7.19
N VAL A 352 27.10 -66.41 7.59
CA VAL A 352 28.12 -66.16 8.65
C VAL A 352 28.27 -64.64 8.94
N ASN A 353 28.63 -64.26 10.17
CA ASN A 353 28.83 -62.90 10.72
C ASN A 353 29.67 -63.05 12.04
N PRO A 354 30.21 -62.02 12.75
CA PRO A 354 30.50 -60.60 12.42
C PRO A 354 31.96 -60.15 12.75
N LYS A 355 32.31 -58.89 12.45
CA LYS A 355 33.01 -57.95 13.40
C LYS A 355 32.91 -56.48 12.92
N PRO A 356 33.08 -55.46 13.79
CA PRO A 356 32.43 -54.16 13.58
C PRO A 356 33.36 -52.97 13.20
N VAL A 357 32.76 -51.97 12.54
CA VAL A 357 33.22 -50.56 12.53
C VAL A 357 31.98 -49.65 12.68
N ILE A 358 32.13 -48.52 13.37
CA ILE A 358 31.06 -47.56 13.72
C ILE A 358 30.82 -46.55 12.57
N PRO A 359 29.59 -46.04 12.34
CA PRO A 359 29.17 -45.60 11.01
C PRO A 359 29.48 -44.14 10.67
N VAL A 360 29.59 -43.87 9.36
CA VAL A 360 29.52 -42.53 8.76
C VAL A 360 28.15 -42.36 8.11
N ALA A 361 27.41 -41.31 8.50
CA ALA A 361 26.07 -41.04 7.97
C ALA A 361 26.13 -40.30 6.62
N PRO A 362 25.44 -40.78 5.56
CA PRO A 362 25.23 -40.00 4.34
C PRO A 362 24.37 -38.76 4.60
N GLN A 363 24.62 -37.68 3.86
CA GLN A 363 23.83 -36.45 3.94
C GLN A 363 22.44 -36.64 3.31
N PRO A 364 21.36 -36.10 3.90
CA PRO A 364 20.04 -36.10 3.26
C PRO A 364 20.01 -35.07 2.12
N THR A 365 19.81 -35.53 0.89
CA THR A 365 19.47 -34.69 -0.26
C THR A 365 18.04 -34.18 -0.11
N THR A 366 17.87 -32.85 0.02
CA THR A 366 16.56 -32.21 -0.08
C THR A 366 16.07 -32.24 -1.52
N SER A 367 15.03 -33.04 -1.79
CA SER A 367 14.30 -33.04 -3.06
C SER A 367 13.43 -31.79 -3.20
N GLU A 368 13.45 -31.18 -4.39
CA GLU A 368 12.53 -30.10 -4.75
C GLU A 368 11.16 -30.66 -5.15
N PRO A 369 10.03 -30.06 -4.73
CA PRO A 369 8.70 -30.49 -5.14
C PRO A 369 8.32 -29.89 -6.50
N THR A 370 8.45 -30.68 -7.57
CA THR A 370 7.96 -30.32 -8.91
C THR A 370 6.43 -30.21 -8.93
N ILE A 371 5.91 -28.99 -9.01
CA ILE A 371 4.46 -28.74 -9.19
C ILE A 371 4.16 -28.55 -10.68
N ALA A 372 3.36 -29.45 -11.25
CA ALA A 372 2.88 -29.32 -12.62
C ALA A 372 1.76 -28.26 -12.73
N GLN A 373 1.84 -27.38 -13.73
CA GLN A 373 0.74 -26.49 -14.10
C GLN A 373 -0.25 -27.22 -15.03
N PRO A 374 -1.57 -26.98 -14.92
CA PRO A 374 -2.56 -27.56 -15.82
C PRO A 374 -2.55 -26.86 -17.19
N ASN A 375 -2.43 -27.64 -18.26
CA ASN A 375 -2.49 -27.13 -19.63
C ASN A 375 -3.89 -26.58 -19.97
N THR A 376 -3.97 -25.31 -20.38
CA THR A 376 -5.06 -24.78 -21.21
C THR A 376 -4.48 -24.04 -22.40
N SER A 377 -4.86 -24.45 -23.61
CA SER A 377 -4.33 -23.90 -24.86
C SER A 377 -5.00 -22.58 -25.23
N GLN A 378 -4.20 -21.61 -25.67
CA GLN A 378 -4.65 -20.43 -26.40
C GLN A 378 -3.81 -20.25 -27.68
N PRO A 379 -4.40 -19.70 -28.76
CA PRO A 379 -3.73 -19.61 -30.05
C PRO A 379 -2.68 -18.50 -30.11
N ASN A 380 -1.69 -18.68 -30.99
CA ASN A 380 -0.55 -17.78 -31.18
C ASN A 380 -0.97 -16.31 -31.42
N GLN A 381 -0.46 -15.39 -30.60
CA GLN A 381 -0.34 -13.96 -30.92
C GLN A 381 1.09 -13.48 -30.66
N SER A 382 1.78 -13.12 -31.74
CA SER A 382 3.17 -12.66 -31.75
C SER A 382 3.28 -11.18 -31.36
N SER A 383 3.08 -10.85 -30.07
CA SER A 383 3.15 -9.47 -29.56
C SER A 383 3.64 -9.38 -28.10
N SER A 384 4.41 -10.36 -27.63
CA SER A 384 4.75 -10.52 -26.21
C SER A 384 5.86 -9.60 -25.68
N GLU A 385 6.64 -8.92 -26.55
CA GLU A 385 7.83 -8.17 -26.13
C GLU A 385 7.56 -6.68 -25.79
N GLU A 386 6.47 -6.09 -26.30
CA GLU A 386 6.14 -4.66 -26.02
C GLU A 386 5.48 -4.39 -24.66
N PHE A 387 5.02 -5.43 -23.94
CA PHE A 387 4.20 -5.28 -22.73
C PHE A 387 4.97 -5.44 -21.40
N GLY A 388 6.24 -5.85 -21.45
CA GLY A 388 7.10 -6.04 -20.28
C GLY A 388 7.39 -4.73 -19.51
N GLY A 389 7.38 -4.81 -18.17
CA GLY A 389 7.74 -3.70 -17.29
C GLY A 389 9.24 -3.32 -17.32
N SER A 390 10.06 -4.15 -17.98
CA SER A 390 11.50 -4.01 -18.18
C SER A 390 11.88 -2.65 -18.79
N ALA A 391 11.00 -2.06 -19.61
CA ALA A 391 11.11 -0.71 -20.16
C ALA A 391 11.42 0.42 -19.14
N SER A 392 11.14 0.20 -17.84
CA SER A 392 11.17 1.24 -16.80
C SER A 392 12.31 1.09 -15.77
N THR A 393 13.37 0.37 -16.11
CA THR A 393 14.52 0.11 -15.22
C THR A 393 15.70 1.04 -15.50
N PHE A 394 16.35 1.58 -14.46
CA PHE A 394 17.67 2.22 -14.58
C PHE A 394 18.76 1.32 -13.99
N PHE A 395 19.89 1.15 -14.67
CA PHE A 395 21.02 0.40 -14.10
C PHE A 395 21.84 1.31 -13.18
N LEU A 396 21.94 0.93 -11.90
CA LEU A 396 22.77 1.62 -10.91
C LEU A 396 23.23 0.65 -9.83
N GLU A 397 24.47 0.17 -9.95
CA GLU A 397 25.14 -0.75 -9.04
C GLU A 397 25.03 -0.32 -7.56
N THR A 398 24.97 -1.28 -6.65
CA THR A 398 25.16 -1.05 -5.20
C THR A 398 26.55 -0.51 -4.87
N GLY A 399 27.59 -0.97 -5.57
CA GLY A 399 28.97 -0.50 -5.38
C GLY A 399 29.70 -1.10 -4.17
N PHE A 400 29.20 -2.14 -3.51
CA PHE A 400 29.86 -2.78 -2.36
C PHE A 400 31.30 -3.21 -2.65
N THR A 401 31.55 -3.77 -3.84
CA THR A 401 32.88 -4.20 -4.32
C THR A 401 33.84 -3.03 -4.61
N LYS A 402 33.32 -1.80 -4.73
CA LYS A 402 34.06 -0.58 -5.08
C LYS A 402 34.27 0.34 -3.87
N GLY A 403 33.96 -0.13 -2.66
CA GLY A 403 34.22 0.55 -1.40
C GLY A 403 33.10 1.48 -0.91
N ALA A 404 33.12 1.79 0.39
CA ALA A 404 32.02 2.45 1.10
C ALA A 404 31.63 3.83 0.52
N LEU A 405 32.58 4.60 -0.02
CA LEU A 405 32.32 5.90 -0.63
C LEU A 405 31.54 5.78 -1.96
N VAL A 406 31.81 4.74 -2.74
CA VAL A 406 31.05 4.44 -3.98
C VAL A 406 29.65 3.94 -3.62
N PHE A 407 29.53 3.05 -2.62
CA PHE A 407 28.23 2.64 -2.09
C PHE A 407 27.36 3.82 -1.61
N LEU A 408 27.96 4.76 -0.86
CA LEU A 408 27.26 5.94 -0.37
C LEU A 408 26.83 6.87 -1.51
N LYS A 409 27.70 7.09 -2.51
CA LYS A 409 27.38 7.86 -3.72
C LYS A 409 26.22 7.23 -4.50
N ASN A 410 26.31 5.95 -4.82
CA ASN A 410 25.31 5.23 -5.63
C ASN A 410 23.97 5.08 -4.89
N SER A 411 23.99 4.96 -3.55
CA SER A 411 22.77 4.95 -2.74
C SER A 411 22.12 6.33 -2.63
N SER A 412 22.92 7.40 -2.53
CA SER A 412 22.43 8.79 -2.59
C SER A 412 21.82 9.13 -3.95
N GLN A 413 22.43 8.68 -5.04
CA GLN A 413 21.90 8.84 -6.40
C GLN A 413 20.57 8.08 -6.56
N SER A 414 20.47 6.84 -6.06
CA SER A 414 19.23 6.07 -6.03
C SER A 414 18.12 6.74 -5.17
N PHE A 415 18.48 7.40 -4.07
CA PHE A 415 17.55 8.18 -3.25
C PHE A 415 17.02 9.41 -4.00
N ILE A 416 17.89 10.14 -4.70
CA ILE A 416 17.51 11.25 -5.57
C ILE A 416 16.57 10.76 -6.69
N TYR A 417 16.88 9.63 -7.33
CA TYR A 417 16.03 9.02 -8.36
C TYR A 417 14.66 8.59 -7.78
N SER A 418 14.62 8.12 -6.55
CA SER A 418 13.36 7.76 -5.87
C SER A 418 12.49 8.97 -5.51
N LEU A 419 13.11 10.06 -5.06
CA LEU A 419 12.45 11.30 -4.62
C LEU A 419 12.05 12.23 -5.77
N LEU A 420 12.83 12.29 -6.85
CA LEU A 420 12.66 13.25 -7.95
C LEU A 420 12.36 12.62 -9.31
N GLY A 421 12.61 11.32 -9.51
CA GLY A 421 12.37 10.65 -10.78
C GLY A 421 10.88 10.59 -11.19
N PRO A 422 10.56 10.35 -12.47
CA PRO A 422 11.50 10.02 -13.52
C PRO A 422 12.04 11.30 -14.16
N PHE A 423 13.34 11.33 -14.40
CA PHE A 423 13.98 12.38 -15.18
C PHE A 423 13.79 12.12 -16.68
N PRO A 424 13.82 13.16 -17.55
CA PRO A 424 13.60 12.99 -18.99
C PRO A 424 14.53 11.96 -19.67
N TRP A 425 15.77 11.84 -19.19
CA TRP A 425 16.76 10.88 -19.68
C TRP A 425 16.59 9.44 -19.15
N GLN A 426 15.57 9.17 -18.34
CA GLN A 426 15.21 7.81 -17.89
C GLN A 426 14.09 7.17 -18.72
N PHE A 427 13.55 7.87 -19.72
CA PHE A 427 12.52 7.34 -20.61
C PHE A 427 13.13 6.61 -21.79
N GLN A 428 12.67 5.38 -22.03
CA GLN A 428 12.96 4.59 -23.23
C GLN A 428 11.80 4.65 -24.23
N TYR A 429 10.57 4.92 -23.78
CA TYR A 429 9.35 4.89 -24.61
C TYR A 429 8.49 6.14 -24.43
N LYS A 430 7.88 6.62 -25.51
CA LYS A 430 6.98 7.81 -25.51
C LYS A 430 5.86 7.70 -24.46
N ARG A 431 5.31 6.50 -24.21
CA ARG A 431 4.28 6.26 -23.18
C ARG A 431 4.72 6.64 -21.75
N GLN A 432 6.01 6.61 -21.45
CA GLN A 432 6.53 6.97 -20.13
C GLN A 432 6.57 8.48 -19.88
N MET A 433 6.47 9.32 -20.92
CA MET A 433 6.43 10.79 -20.79
C MET A 433 5.25 11.29 -19.94
N VAL A 434 4.21 10.47 -19.75
CA VAL A 434 3.12 10.71 -18.78
C VAL A 434 3.65 10.96 -17.37
N GLY A 435 4.81 10.38 -17.00
CA GLY A 435 5.50 10.65 -15.73
C GLY A 435 5.92 12.11 -15.53
N LEU A 436 6.09 12.91 -16.59
CA LEU A 436 6.39 14.35 -16.47
C LEU A 436 5.20 15.18 -15.98
N VAL A 437 3.98 14.70 -16.19
CA VAL A 437 2.75 15.31 -15.66
C VAL A 437 2.76 15.28 -14.12
N GLU A 438 3.50 14.34 -13.53
CA GLU A 438 3.75 14.26 -12.09
C GLU A 438 4.97 15.08 -11.66
N THR A 439 6.13 14.90 -12.29
CA THR A 439 7.38 15.50 -11.78
C THR A 439 7.50 17.00 -12.01
N ILE A 440 6.89 17.58 -13.06
CA ILE A 440 6.96 19.03 -13.26
C ILE A 440 6.21 19.79 -12.15
N PRO A 441 4.94 19.47 -11.82
CA PRO A 441 4.29 20.02 -10.63
C PRO A 441 5.03 19.71 -9.32
N TRP A 442 5.64 18.52 -9.20
CA TRP A 442 6.40 18.13 -8.02
C TRP A 442 7.61 19.04 -7.77
N TYR A 443 8.41 19.33 -8.81
CA TYR A 443 9.54 20.25 -8.71
C TYR A 443 9.10 21.67 -8.37
N ILE A 444 8.00 22.15 -8.95
CA ILE A 444 7.43 23.47 -8.64
C ILE A 444 7.01 23.54 -7.16
N LEU A 445 6.34 22.50 -6.64
CA LEU A 445 5.91 22.43 -5.25
C LEU A 445 7.10 22.40 -4.27
N ILE A 446 8.14 21.64 -4.60
CA ILE A 446 9.41 21.59 -3.84
C ILE A 446 10.08 22.98 -3.80
N LEU A 447 10.26 23.63 -4.94
CA LEU A 447 10.92 24.94 -5.04
C LEU A 447 10.13 26.02 -4.28
N ALA A 448 8.81 26.05 -4.47
CA ALA A 448 7.92 26.95 -3.73
C ALA A 448 7.99 26.71 -2.21
N SER A 449 8.03 25.45 -1.77
CA SER A 449 8.14 25.10 -0.35
C SER A 449 9.49 25.50 0.24
N PHE A 450 10.60 25.31 -0.47
CA PHE A 450 11.92 25.77 -0.02
C PHE A 450 11.97 27.30 0.08
N TYR A 451 11.47 28.03 -0.92
CA TYR A 451 11.37 29.49 -0.88
C TYR A 451 10.53 29.98 0.32
N SER A 452 9.37 29.36 0.55
CA SER A 452 8.49 29.72 1.68
C SER A 452 9.10 29.39 3.03
N CYS A 453 9.78 28.24 3.19
CA CYS A 453 10.58 27.91 4.37
C CYS A 453 11.67 28.96 4.63
N ALA A 454 12.47 29.30 3.61
CA ALA A 454 13.55 30.27 3.73
C ALA A 454 13.03 31.67 4.08
N ARG A 455 11.95 32.13 3.42
CA ARG A 455 11.27 33.40 3.71
C ARG A 455 10.73 33.43 5.14
N PHE A 456 10.10 32.35 5.60
CA PHE A 456 9.61 32.25 6.98
C PHE A 456 10.77 32.27 7.98
N ILE A 457 11.82 31.48 7.77
CA ILE A 457 13.00 31.44 8.64
C ILE A 457 13.67 32.81 8.74
N ARG A 458 13.82 33.54 7.61
CA ARG A 458 14.40 34.90 7.59
C ARG A 458 13.53 35.94 8.32
N LYS A 459 12.19 35.80 8.29
CA LYS A 459 11.26 36.72 8.97
C LYS A 459 11.08 36.40 10.47
N ASN A 460 11.01 35.12 10.82
CA ASN A 460 10.48 34.63 12.10
C ASN A 460 11.49 33.83 12.95
N GLY A 461 12.66 33.48 12.38
CA GLY A 461 13.72 32.72 13.04
C GLY A 461 13.52 31.20 13.05
N VAL A 462 14.63 30.45 13.00
CA VAL A 462 14.67 28.98 12.95
C VAL A 462 13.91 28.34 14.12
N LEU A 463 14.07 28.85 15.34
CA LEU A 463 13.41 28.32 16.53
C LEU A 463 11.87 28.41 16.44
N ARG A 464 11.33 29.47 15.81
CA ARG A 464 9.88 29.63 15.61
C ARG A 464 9.37 28.71 14.51
N PHE A 465 10.15 28.54 13.42
CA PHE A 465 9.88 27.57 12.35
C PHE A 465 9.78 26.14 12.92
N LEU A 466 10.80 25.69 13.66
CA LEU A 466 10.82 24.35 14.25
C LEU A 466 9.66 24.13 15.24
N LYS A 467 9.31 25.15 16.05
CA LYS A 467 8.19 25.05 17.01
C LYS A 467 6.80 25.01 16.33
N LEU A 468 6.68 25.61 15.15
CA LEU A 468 5.46 25.62 14.34
C LEU A 468 5.28 24.27 13.65
N TYR A 469 6.26 23.85 12.84
CA TYR A 469 6.17 22.65 11.99
C TYR A 469 6.54 21.33 12.69
N LYS A 470 6.76 21.33 14.02
CA LYS A 470 7.17 20.11 14.75
C LYS A 470 6.25 18.91 14.49
N PHE A 471 4.95 19.11 14.35
CA PHE A 471 4.00 18.01 14.17
C PHE A 471 4.08 17.36 12.77
N SER A 472 4.77 17.98 11.80
CA SER A 472 5.09 17.37 10.50
C SER A 472 6.28 16.41 10.55
N LEU A 473 7.05 16.38 11.66
CA LEU A 473 8.20 15.50 11.83
C LEU A 473 7.91 14.00 11.57
N PRO A 474 6.77 13.40 11.97
CA PRO A 474 6.50 11.99 11.69
C PRO A 474 6.29 11.72 10.20
N LEU A 475 5.72 12.68 9.45
CA LEU A 475 5.54 12.60 8.00
C LEU A 475 6.91 12.65 7.32
N LEU A 476 7.80 13.55 7.75
CA LEU A 476 9.15 13.70 7.23
C LEU A 476 10.02 12.47 7.53
N LEU A 477 10.02 11.97 8.78
CA LEU A 477 10.78 10.77 9.15
C LEU A 477 10.29 9.53 8.38
N PHE A 478 8.97 9.32 8.29
CA PHE A 478 8.38 8.25 7.48
C PHE A 478 8.82 8.36 6.01
N SER A 479 8.76 9.57 5.44
CA SER A 479 9.15 9.85 4.05
C SER A 479 10.61 9.47 3.77
N VAL A 480 11.53 9.91 4.63
CA VAL A 480 12.97 9.62 4.50
C VAL A 480 13.25 8.12 4.69
N LEU A 481 12.60 7.46 5.65
CA LEU A 481 12.79 6.04 5.92
C LEU A 481 12.28 5.14 4.78
N VAL A 482 11.12 5.43 4.19
CA VAL A 482 10.63 4.69 3.02
C VAL A 482 11.51 4.93 1.79
N LEU A 483 11.91 6.18 1.52
CA LEU A 483 12.80 6.49 0.38
C LEU A 483 14.19 5.87 0.54
N GLY A 484 14.72 5.79 1.77
CA GLY A 484 15.96 5.09 2.08
C GLY A 484 15.86 3.57 1.88
N ALA A 485 14.73 2.95 2.24
CA ALA A 485 14.48 1.55 1.94
C ALA A 485 14.36 1.30 0.42
N LEU A 486 13.65 2.16 -0.30
CA LEU A 486 13.54 2.10 -1.76
C LEU A 486 14.90 2.20 -2.44
N SER A 487 15.73 3.18 -2.05
CA SER A 487 17.01 3.43 -2.70
C SER A 487 18.05 2.32 -2.49
N LEU A 488 17.90 1.52 -1.43
CA LEU A 488 18.72 0.34 -1.18
C LEU A 488 18.32 -0.86 -2.04
N PHE A 489 17.02 -1.09 -2.25
CA PHE A 489 16.53 -2.37 -2.80
C PHE A 489 15.98 -2.33 -4.23
N ILE A 490 15.61 -1.17 -4.79
CA ILE A 490 14.82 -1.11 -6.03
C ILE A 490 15.44 -0.14 -7.06
N ASN A 491 15.63 -0.61 -8.29
CA ASN A 491 16.14 0.16 -9.45
C ASN A 491 15.08 0.33 -10.57
N ASN A 492 13.86 -0.21 -10.42
CA ASN A 492 12.77 -0.05 -11.39
C ASN A 492 11.86 1.14 -11.03
N TYR A 493 11.73 2.11 -11.94
CA TYR A 493 10.96 3.32 -11.72
C TYR A 493 9.46 3.06 -11.50
N GLY A 494 8.83 2.15 -12.25
CA GLY A 494 7.39 1.87 -12.11
C GLY A 494 7.05 1.30 -10.73
N ILE A 495 7.92 0.43 -10.21
CA ILE A 495 7.80 -0.12 -8.85
C ILE A 495 8.03 0.98 -7.79
N ILE A 496 9.02 1.85 -7.99
CA ILE A 496 9.29 3.01 -7.11
C ILE A 496 8.10 3.98 -7.07
N ALA A 497 7.55 4.36 -8.22
CA ALA A 497 6.43 5.30 -8.36
C ALA A 497 5.17 4.82 -7.62
N ARG A 498 4.89 3.51 -7.72
CA ARG A 498 3.83 2.83 -6.98
C ARG A 498 4.04 2.88 -5.47
N ILE A 499 5.23 2.52 -4.98
CA ILE A 499 5.49 2.38 -3.53
C ILE A 499 5.66 3.74 -2.85
N ARG A 500 6.16 4.77 -3.55
CA ARG A 500 6.37 6.11 -2.99
C ARG A 500 5.09 6.93 -2.82
N VAL A 501 3.93 6.45 -3.29
CA VAL A 501 2.61 7.11 -3.15
C VAL A 501 2.39 7.70 -1.74
N PRO A 502 2.40 6.92 -0.63
CA PRO A 502 2.19 7.48 0.71
C PRO A 502 3.27 8.48 1.13
N VAL A 503 4.49 8.38 0.59
CA VAL A 503 5.58 9.35 0.85
C VAL A 503 5.28 10.68 0.17
N PHE A 504 4.94 10.66 -1.12
CA PHE A 504 4.61 11.87 -1.87
C PHE A 504 3.41 12.58 -1.26
N ILE A 505 2.42 11.83 -0.78
CA ILE A 505 1.29 12.38 -0.01
C ILE A 505 1.77 13.07 1.28
N CYS A 506 2.64 12.45 2.08
CA CYS A 506 3.19 13.03 3.31
C CYS A 506 4.04 14.28 3.08
N LEU A 507 4.83 14.29 2.01
CA LEU A 507 5.66 15.42 1.61
C LEU A 507 4.79 16.56 1.05
N ALA A 508 3.84 16.27 0.15
CA ALA A 508 2.88 17.26 -0.38
C ALA A 508 2.05 17.91 0.73
N LEU A 509 1.56 17.12 1.70
CA LEU A 509 0.92 17.63 2.91
C LEU A 509 1.82 18.61 3.67
N THR A 510 3.08 18.24 3.90
CA THR A 510 4.03 19.08 4.62
C THR A 510 4.32 20.39 3.89
N MET A 511 4.45 20.35 2.56
CA MET A 511 4.62 21.53 1.70
C MET A 511 3.37 22.43 1.72
N CYS A 512 2.17 21.85 1.62
CA CYS A 512 0.92 22.63 1.68
C CYS A 512 0.73 23.33 3.04
N VAL A 513 1.12 22.68 4.13
CA VAL A 513 1.06 23.28 5.49
C VAL A 513 2.06 24.43 5.65
N VAL A 514 3.20 24.41 4.93
CA VAL A 514 4.19 25.52 4.91
C VAL A 514 3.65 26.79 4.23
N PHE A 515 2.66 26.67 3.33
CA PHE A 515 2.04 27.82 2.67
C PHE A 515 0.90 28.47 3.47
N ASP A 516 0.43 27.86 4.55
CA ASP A 516 -0.78 28.32 5.24
C ASP A 516 -0.49 29.47 6.24
N THR A 517 -0.84 30.69 5.86
CA THR A 517 -0.77 31.88 6.73
C THR A 517 -1.70 31.79 7.94
N GLY A 518 -2.77 30.99 7.87
CA GLY A 518 -3.65 30.72 9.00
C GLY A 518 -2.97 29.91 10.12
N LEU A 519 -1.95 29.11 9.81
CA LEU A 519 -1.15 28.39 10.80
C LEU A 519 -0.36 29.36 11.69
N GLU A 520 0.15 30.47 11.12
CA GLU A 520 0.82 31.54 11.88
C GLU A 520 -0.17 32.25 12.82
N ASN A 521 -1.39 32.54 12.33
CA ASN A 521 -2.44 33.18 13.12
C ASN A 521 -2.96 32.28 14.26
N TYR A 522 -3.26 31.01 13.99
CA TYR A 522 -3.72 30.05 15.00
C TYR A 522 -2.71 29.89 16.16
N TYR A 523 -1.40 29.83 15.85
CA TYR A 523 -0.37 29.80 16.89
C TYR A 523 -0.21 31.12 17.66
N LEU A 524 -0.55 32.28 17.06
CA LEU A 524 -0.60 33.56 17.76
C LEU A 524 -1.80 33.63 18.72
N GLU A 525 -2.98 33.20 18.29
CA GLU A 525 -4.17 33.09 19.14
C GLU A 525 -3.94 32.13 20.30
N LEU A 526 -3.41 30.94 20.03
CA LEU A 526 -3.14 29.92 21.03
C LEU A 526 -2.07 30.37 22.04
N ARG A 527 -1.04 31.13 21.59
CA ARG A 527 -0.11 31.84 22.47
C ARG A 527 -0.82 32.87 23.35
N ASN A 528 -1.74 33.66 22.78
CA ASN A 528 -2.48 34.70 23.50
C ASN A 528 -3.52 34.12 24.48
N ALA A 529 -4.07 32.93 24.21
CA ALA A 529 -4.89 32.17 25.14
C ALA A 529 -4.06 31.65 26.32
N PHE A 530 -2.92 30.99 26.07
CA PHE A 530 -2.00 30.57 27.13
C PHE A 530 -1.45 31.75 27.95
N ARG A 531 -1.21 32.90 27.33
CA ARG A 531 -0.75 34.11 28.04
C ARG A 531 -1.84 34.69 28.95
N ARG A 532 -3.10 34.72 28.50
CA ARG A 532 -4.26 35.08 29.35
C ARG A 532 -4.44 34.10 30.51
N PHE A 533 -4.32 32.79 30.26
CA PHE A 533 -4.39 31.76 31.31
C PHE A 533 -3.28 31.93 32.36
N SER A 534 -2.05 32.19 31.92
CA SER A 534 -0.87 32.44 32.76
C SER A 534 -0.90 33.77 33.53
N LEU A 535 -1.76 34.72 33.14
CA LEU A 535 -1.97 35.97 33.86
C LEU A 535 -3.08 35.80 34.90
N ASN A 536 -4.20 35.19 34.54
CA ASN A 536 -5.29 34.87 35.48
C ASN A 536 -4.86 33.89 36.59
N SER A 537 -3.82 33.07 36.36
CA SER A 537 -3.22 32.22 37.40
C SER A 537 -2.22 32.96 38.31
N ARG A 538 -1.98 34.26 38.10
CA ARG A 538 -1.16 35.13 38.96
C ARG A 538 -1.96 36.20 39.70
N THR A 539 -3.24 36.36 39.38
CA THR A 539 -4.19 37.26 40.08
C THR A 539 -5.18 36.46 40.96
N LYS A 540 -4.71 35.33 41.49
CA LYS A 540 -5.44 34.45 42.44
C LYS A 540 -4.50 33.87 43.52
N ILE A 541 -3.46 34.65 43.83
CA ILE A 541 -2.59 34.59 45.01
C ILE A 541 -2.56 36.03 45.53
#